data_AF-A0A0A8X7B2-F1
#
_entry.id   AF-A0A0A8X7B2-F1
#
_cell.length_a   1.000
_cell.length_b   1.000
_cell.length_c   1.000
_cell.angle_alpha   90.00
_cell.angle_beta   90.00
_cell.angle_gamma   90.00
#
_symmetry.space_group_name_H-M   'P 1'
#
loop_
_entity.id
_entity.type
_entity.pdbx_description
1 polymer ?
#
loop_
_entity_poly.entity_id
_entity_poly.type
_entity_poly.pdbx_seq_one_letter_code
_entity_poly.pdbx_strand_id
1 'polypeptide(L)'
;MPHFNLLQQFPDDCPSGPVIIGNYQLSLFEVERFGAGYRWIYLIEGLEGAQDLSDWVLEIDGDCFPVEQCFTSDLFTGEVTQEILDSLEPYDDCPPGPEPAPRECPEDSPCSALETVVGFKFDDLPDGLSEGISQLFAFIINQPPSFETGCAALTSAGETFCGEICVPSCIVCPDACECPEEDIDTFDCPATVPTTCFTIPAEVATEDVLFGFCIVDEDVVAPTETCQAPAEVFVCGQSLICCCEVFPWTRTVTLDIQFNVPKTADCQTTELYECCNDTIVVTQTCFTCNIDDNPFPEGELTCEDIDITINSVTVNDAGTSAVINYTVELPDCVVPEEEPAVLGAPSTNCPPPAPTTPTRNTQTRNTPAVNRSLRRKR
;
A
#
# COMPACT_ATOMS: atom_id res chain seq x y z
N MET A 1 8.53 -17.50 -2.32
CA MET A 1 7.56 -16.88 -1.40
C MET A 1 6.25 -17.68 -1.52
N PRO A 2 5.50 -17.95 -0.44
CA PRO A 2 4.20 -18.58 -0.59
C PRO A 2 3.24 -17.59 -1.27
N HIS A 3 2.68 -17.99 -2.42
CA HIS A 3 1.55 -17.27 -3.03
C HIS A 3 0.44 -17.19 -1.99
N PHE A 4 0.06 -15.98 -1.60
CA PHE A 4 -1.11 -15.76 -0.77
C PHE A 4 -2.34 -16.02 -1.64
N ASN A 5 -2.87 -17.26 -1.58
CA ASN A 5 -4.24 -17.50 -2.00
C ASN A 5 -5.14 -16.75 -1.02
N LEU A 6 -5.50 -15.50 -1.36
CA LEU A 6 -6.59 -14.78 -0.74
C LEU A 6 -7.90 -15.52 -1.04
N LEU A 7 -8.14 -16.61 -0.30
CA LEU A 7 -9.50 -17.05 0.01
C LEU A 7 -10.08 -16.12 1.09
N GLN A 8 -9.95 -14.80 0.92
CA GLN A 8 -11.00 -13.92 1.42
C GLN A 8 -12.23 -14.29 0.60
N GLN A 9 -13.31 -14.67 1.28
CA GLN A 9 -14.56 -14.93 0.60
C GLN A 9 -14.93 -13.62 -0.10
N PHE A 10 -14.99 -13.65 -1.44
CA PHE A 10 -15.63 -12.58 -2.20
C PHE A 10 -16.95 -12.27 -1.48
N PRO A 11 -17.27 -10.99 -1.23
CA PRO A 11 -18.59 -10.63 -0.78
C PRO A 11 -19.63 -11.36 -1.66
N ASP A 12 -20.72 -11.86 -1.07
CA ASP A 12 -21.75 -12.60 -1.82
C ASP A 12 -22.30 -11.79 -3.03
N ASP A 13 -22.10 -10.47 -3.01
CA ASP A 13 -22.54 -9.50 -4.02
C ASP A 13 -21.45 -9.10 -5.03
N CYS A 14 -20.21 -9.56 -4.87
CA CYS A 14 -19.10 -9.26 -5.80
C CYS A 14 -19.02 -10.29 -6.94
N PRO A 15 -18.80 -9.88 -8.20
CA PRO A 15 -18.62 -10.82 -9.31
C PRO A 15 -17.36 -11.68 -9.10
N SER A 16 -17.53 -12.89 -8.57
CA SER A 16 -16.42 -13.78 -8.18
C SER A 16 -15.69 -14.44 -9.37
N GLY A 17 -15.75 -13.84 -10.56
CA GLY A 17 -15.26 -14.42 -11.80
C GLY A 17 -15.15 -13.39 -12.93
N PRO A 18 -14.67 -13.81 -14.11
CA PRO A 18 -14.50 -12.92 -15.26
C PRO A 18 -15.82 -12.26 -15.66
N VAL A 19 -15.77 -10.95 -15.86
CA VAL A 19 -16.89 -10.11 -16.27
C VAL A 19 -16.70 -9.74 -17.74
N ILE A 20 -17.75 -9.89 -18.53
CA ILE A 20 -17.73 -9.54 -19.95
C ILE A 20 -18.26 -8.10 -20.10
N ILE A 21 -17.42 -7.21 -20.63
CA ILE A 21 -17.75 -5.81 -20.89
C ILE A 21 -17.54 -5.57 -22.38
N GLY A 22 -18.62 -5.43 -23.14
CA GLY A 22 -18.55 -5.42 -24.61
C GLY A 22 -17.99 -6.74 -25.15
N ASN A 23 -16.89 -6.68 -25.92
CA ASN A 23 -16.16 -7.85 -26.42
C ASN A 23 -14.84 -8.07 -25.66
N TYR A 24 -14.79 -7.69 -24.39
CA TYR A 24 -13.62 -7.89 -23.54
C TYR A 24 -14.01 -8.65 -22.29
N GLN A 25 -13.09 -9.48 -21.81
CA GLN A 25 -13.21 -10.16 -20.53
C GLN A 25 -12.27 -9.48 -19.53
N LEU A 26 -12.82 -9.02 -18.43
CA LEU A 26 -12.08 -8.39 -17.34
C LEU A 26 -12.16 -9.27 -16.09
N SER A 27 -11.04 -9.49 -15.42
CA SER A 27 -10.97 -10.28 -14.20
C SER A 27 -9.92 -9.76 -13.25
N LEU A 28 -10.22 -9.76 -11.95
CA LEU A 28 -9.20 -9.65 -10.91
C LEU A 28 -8.36 -10.93 -10.96
N PHE A 29 -7.07 -10.79 -11.25
CA PHE A 29 -6.15 -11.90 -11.41
C PHE A 29 -5.50 -12.29 -10.08
N GLU A 30 -4.88 -11.32 -9.40
CA GLU A 30 -4.15 -11.54 -8.15
C GLU A 30 -4.11 -10.26 -7.31
N VAL A 31 -4.02 -10.42 -5.99
CA VAL A 31 -3.66 -9.34 -5.07
C VAL A 31 -2.48 -9.83 -4.25
N GLU A 32 -1.37 -9.12 -4.30
CA GLU A 32 -0.13 -9.52 -3.63
C GLU A 32 0.45 -8.39 -2.79
N ARG A 33 1.29 -8.74 -1.81
CA ARG A 33 2.01 -7.74 -1.02
C ARG A 33 3.13 -7.15 -1.85
N PHE A 34 3.20 -5.82 -1.91
CA PHE A 34 4.21 -5.10 -2.70
C PHE A 34 4.60 -3.81 -1.97
N GLY A 35 5.88 -3.68 -1.62
CA GLY A 35 6.35 -2.58 -0.77
C GLY A 35 5.59 -2.56 0.58
N ALA A 36 5.12 -1.37 0.95
CA ALA A 36 4.30 -1.14 2.16
C ALA A 36 2.82 -1.53 1.99
N GLY A 37 2.37 -1.83 0.77
CA GLY A 37 0.96 -2.05 0.45
C GLY A 37 0.64 -3.35 -0.27
N TYR A 38 -0.47 -3.31 -1.00
CA TYR A 38 -0.98 -4.42 -1.79
C TYR A 38 -1.14 -4.01 -3.24
N ARG A 39 -0.54 -4.77 -4.15
CA ARG A 39 -0.66 -4.61 -5.59
C ARG A 39 -1.84 -5.42 -6.09
N TRP A 40 -2.83 -4.71 -6.64
CA TRP A 40 -4.05 -5.28 -7.20
C TRP A 40 -3.87 -5.46 -8.70
N ILE A 41 -3.83 -6.70 -9.16
CA ILE A 41 -3.52 -7.07 -10.55
C ILE A 41 -4.80 -7.57 -11.23
N TYR A 42 -5.13 -6.95 -12.35
CA TYR A 42 -6.25 -7.32 -13.18
C TYR A 42 -5.76 -7.76 -14.56
N LEU A 43 -6.52 -8.68 -15.15
CA LEU A 43 -6.32 -9.19 -16.50
C LEU A 43 -7.49 -8.74 -17.38
N ILE A 44 -7.18 -8.11 -18.50
CA ILE A 44 -8.13 -7.84 -19.58
C ILE A 44 -7.75 -8.67 -20.82
N GLU A 45 -8.74 -9.33 -21.43
CA GLU A 45 -8.58 -10.17 -22.61
C GLU A 45 -9.59 -9.75 -23.70
N GLY A 46 -9.11 -9.58 -24.94
CA GLY A 46 -9.96 -9.35 -26.11
C GLY A 46 -10.63 -10.64 -26.58
N LEU A 47 -11.97 -10.64 -26.63
CA LEU A 47 -12.77 -11.76 -27.12
C LEU A 47 -13.03 -11.66 -28.63
N GLU A 48 -13.74 -12.65 -29.19
CA GLU A 48 -14.14 -12.65 -30.61
C GLU A 48 -14.89 -11.35 -30.95
N GLY A 49 -14.36 -10.59 -31.92
CA GLY A 49 -14.91 -9.30 -32.32
C GLY A 49 -14.50 -8.11 -31.45
N ALA A 50 -13.52 -8.27 -30.55
CA ALA A 50 -12.86 -7.15 -29.89
C ALA A 50 -12.30 -6.17 -30.93
N GLN A 51 -12.61 -4.89 -30.74
CA GLN A 51 -12.03 -3.80 -31.53
C GLN A 51 -10.76 -3.30 -30.84
N ASP A 52 -10.02 -2.37 -31.43
CA ASP A 52 -8.87 -1.78 -30.73
C ASP A 52 -9.39 -0.94 -29.56
N LEU A 53 -9.14 -1.41 -28.33
CA LEU A 53 -9.43 -0.64 -27.12
C LEU A 53 -8.40 0.49 -27.04
N SER A 54 -8.84 1.74 -27.24
CA SER A 54 -7.96 2.91 -27.18
C SER A 54 -7.95 3.56 -25.80
N ASP A 55 -9.07 3.48 -25.09
CA ASP A 55 -9.29 4.14 -23.82
C ASP A 55 -10.17 3.27 -22.92
N TRP A 56 -9.82 3.12 -21.65
CA TRP A 56 -10.72 2.53 -20.68
C TRP A 56 -10.47 3.05 -19.26
N VAL A 57 -11.49 2.93 -18.41
CA VAL A 57 -11.55 3.47 -17.06
C VAL A 57 -11.98 2.38 -16.08
N LEU A 58 -11.17 2.13 -15.05
CA LEU A 58 -11.60 1.40 -13.87
C LEU A 58 -12.06 2.37 -12.80
N GLU A 59 -13.35 2.44 -12.50
CA GLU A 59 -13.83 3.19 -11.33
C GLU A 59 -13.36 2.48 -10.06
N ILE A 60 -12.71 3.24 -9.19
CA ILE A 60 -12.55 2.86 -7.79
C ILE A 60 -13.31 3.93 -7.03
N ASP A 61 -14.64 3.75 -6.98
CA ASP A 61 -15.49 4.60 -6.17
C ASP A 61 -15.19 4.32 -4.69
N GLY A 62 -15.12 5.37 -3.89
CA GLY A 62 -14.73 5.32 -2.49
C GLY A 62 -13.48 6.15 -2.21
N ASP A 63 -13.32 6.61 -0.98
CA ASP A 63 -12.24 7.50 -0.51
C ASP A 63 -10.81 6.87 -0.57
N CYS A 64 -10.59 5.89 -1.45
CA CYS A 64 -9.36 5.16 -1.76
C CYS A 64 -8.24 6.00 -2.42
N PHE A 65 -8.33 7.32 -2.39
CA PHE A 65 -7.37 8.20 -3.04
C PHE A 65 -6.47 8.87 -1.99
N PRO A 66 -5.13 8.85 -2.18
CA PRO A 66 -4.40 8.57 -3.42
C PRO A 66 -3.89 7.12 -3.56
N VAL A 67 -4.01 6.58 -4.77
CA VAL A 67 -3.22 5.42 -5.21
C VAL A 67 -1.80 5.89 -5.51
N GLU A 68 -0.79 5.14 -5.04
CA GLU A 68 0.61 5.58 -5.10
C GLU A 68 1.25 5.37 -6.47
N GLN A 69 0.99 4.21 -7.09
CA GLN A 69 1.62 3.80 -8.36
C GLN A 69 0.71 2.86 -9.15
N CYS A 70 0.73 2.99 -10.49
CA CYS A 70 0.08 2.09 -11.43
C CYS A 70 1.12 1.38 -12.29
N PHE A 71 0.76 0.21 -12.78
CA PHE A 71 1.63 -0.64 -13.60
C PHE A 71 0.85 -1.20 -14.78
N THR A 72 1.57 -1.49 -15.86
CA THR A 72 1.05 -2.22 -17.01
C THR A 72 2.06 -3.24 -17.49
N SER A 73 1.59 -4.34 -18.07
CA SER A 73 2.43 -5.25 -18.84
C SER A 73 2.44 -4.85 -20.31
N ASP A 74 3.42 -5.39 -21.05
CA ASP A 74 3.30 -5.55 -22.49
C ASP A 74 2.07 -6.42 -22.84
N LEU A 75 1.58 -6.28 -24.07
CA LEU A 75 0.53 -7.13 -24.62
C LEU A 75 1.07 -8.54 -24.84
N PHE A 76 0.29 -9.55 -24.46
CA PHE A 76 0.66 -10.95 -24.60
C PHE A 76 -0.49 -11.82 -25.11
N THR A 77 -0.17 -13.06 -25.48
CA THR A 77 -1.17 -14.07 -25.87
C THR A 77 -0.96 -15.33 -25.05
N GLY A 78 -2.05 -15.99 -24.65
CA GLY A 78 -2.01 -17.21 -23.84
C GLY A 78 -2.15 -16.94 -22.34
N GLU A 79 -1.70 -17.89 -21.53
CA GLU A 79 -1.86 -17.84 -20.07
C GLU A 79 -0.88 -16.84 -19.43
N VAL A 80 -1.28 -16.25 -18.30
CA VAL A 80 -0.40 -15.43 -17.47
C VAL A 80 0.72 -16.30 -16.91
N THR A 81 1.97 -15.88 -17.12
CA THR A 81 3.18 -16.56 -16.61
C THR A 81 3.93 -15.63 -15.66
N GLN A 82 4.86 -16.19 -14.87
CA GLN A 82 5.69 -15.37 -13.96
C GLN A 82 6.50 -14.30 -14.73
N GLU A 83 6.96 -14.61 -15.95
CA GLU A 83 7.70 -13.65 -16.78
C GLU A 83 6.84 -12.42 -17.14
N ILE A 84 5.52 -12.61 -17.32
CA ILE A 84 4.57 -11.52 -17.59
C ILE A 84 4.28 -10.70 -16.31
N LEU A 85 4.22 -11.37 -15.14
CA LEU A 85 4.08 -10.68 -13.86
C LEU A 85 5.32 -9.85 -13.51
N ASP A 86 6.49 -10.39 -13.81
CA ASP A 86 7.78 -9.72 -13.61
C ASP A 86 8.00 -8.58 -14.63
N SER A 87 7.25 -8.55 -15.74
CA SER A 87 7.30 -7.49 -16.75
C SER A 87 6.31 -6.34 -16.49
N LEU A 88 5.66 -6.30 -15.32
CA LEU A 88 4.83 -5.16 -14.94
C LEU A 88 5.74 -3.95 -14.70
N GLU A 89 5.65 -2.95 -15.57
CA GLU A 89 6.41 -1.71 -15.47
C GLU A 89 5.52 -0.54 -15.02
N PRO A 90 6.08 0.47 -14.32
CA PRO A 90 5.33 1.66 -13.95
C PRO A 90 4.68 2.32 -15.17
N TYR A 91 3.41 2.69 -15.05
CA TYR A 91 2.69 3.40 -16.08
C TYR A 91 2.84 4.91 -15.86
N ASP A 92 3.63 5.56 -16.71
CA ASP A 92 4.02 6.98 -16.57
C ASP A 92 2.83 7.96 -16.55
N ASP A 93 1.69 7.58 -17.14
CA ASP A 93 0.45 8.38 -17.17
C ASP A 93 -0.55 7.98 -16.06
N CYS A 94 -0.09 7.28 -15.02
CA CYS A 94 -0.90 6.96 -13.84
C CYS A 94 -1.50 8.23 -13.19
N PRO A 95 -2.76 8.21 -12.72
CA PRO A 95 -3.39 9.29 -11.96
C PRO A 95 -2.49 9.93 -10.88
N PRO A 96 -2.60 11.25 -10.62
CA PRO A 96 -3.68 12.14 -11.03
C PRO A 96 -3.37 12.86 -12.36
N GLY A 97 -3.12 12.11 -13.43
CA GLY A 97 -3.51 12.52 -14.78
C GLY A 97 -4.98 13.03 -14.81
N PRO A 98 -5.32 13.88 -15.80
CA PRO A 98 -6.58 14.61 -15.82
C PRO A 98 -7.75 13.66 -15.55
N GLU A 99 -8.58 13.99 -14.54
CA GLU A 99 -9.83 13.28 -14.25
C GLU A 99 -10.45 12.85 -15.58
N PRO A 100 -10.61 11.53 -15.84
CA PRO A 100 -11.27 11.12 -17.05
C PRO A 100 -12.61 11.83 -17.07
N ALA A 101 -12.86 12.59 -18.15
CA ALA A 101 -14.14 13.28 -18.28
C ALA A 101 -15.25 12.25 -18.02
N PRO A 102 -16.22 12.55 -17.13
CA PRO A 102 -17.31 11.66 -16.75
C PRO A 102 -17.82 10.88 -17.95
N ARG A 103 -17.63 9.55 -17.97
CA ARG A 103 -18.20 8.70 -19.02
C ARG A 103 -19.52 8.17 -18.51
N GLU A 104 -20.62 8.62 -19.13
CA GLU A 104 -21.95 8.11 -18.82
C GLU A 104 -22.07 6.68 -19.35
N CYS A 105 -22.34 5.74 -18.46
CA CYS A 105 -22.66 4.38 -18.85
C CYS A 105 -24.01 4.34 -19.60
N PRO A 106 -24.15 3.46 -20.61
CA PRO A 106 -25.43 3.25 -21.28
C PRO A 106 -26.56 2.93 -20.27
N GLU A 107 -27.78 3.42 -20.51
CA GLU A 107 -28.92 3.21 -19.59
C GLU A 107 -29.26 1.73 -19.35
N ASP A 108 -28.83 0.84 -20.26
CA ASP A 108 -29.01 -0.60 -20.20
C ASP A 108 -27.80 -1.36 -19.62
N SER A 109 -26.78 -0.64 -19.15
CA SER A 109 -25.61 -1.25 -18.50
C SER A 109 -25.94 -1.73 -17.08
N PRO A 110 -25.19 -2.72 -16.55
CA PRO A 110 -25.31 -3.12 -15.15
C PRO A 110 -24.87 -2.02 -14.18
N CYS A 111 -24.00 -1.09 -14.59
CA CYS A 111 -23.69 0.10 -13.81
C CYS A 111 -24.85 1.10 -13.84
N SER A 112 -25.05 1.87 -12.78
CA SER A 112 -26.14 2.85 -12.72
C SER A 112 -25.97 3.93 -13.80
N ALA A 113 -27.03 4.22 -14.56
CA ALA A 113 -27.02 5.22 -15.65
C ALA A 113 -26.72 6.67 -15.21
N LEU A 114 -26.58 6.91 -13.91
CA LEU A 114 -26.27 8.21 -13.30
C LEU A 114 -24.94 8.20 -12.52
N GLU A 115 -24.25 7.06 -12.46
CA GLU A 115 -22.91 6.97 -11.87
C GLU A 115 -21.90 7.56 -12.85
N THR A 116 -21.12 8.51 -12.34
CA THR A 116 -20.00 9.08 -13.06
C THR A 116 -18.81 8.20 -12.76
N VAL A 117 -18.37 7.44 -13.76
CA VAL A 117 -17.22 6.54 -13.60
C VAL A 117 -15.94 7.36 -13.40
N VAL A 118 -15.52 7.56 -12.15
CA VAL A 118 -14.26 8.23 -11.77
C VAL A 118 -13.19 7.19 -11.45
N GLY A 119 -12.13 7.13 -12.25
CA GLY A 119 -11.24 5.98 -12.19
C GLY A 119 -9.89 6.11 -12.87
N PHE A 120 -9.17 4.98 -12.94
CA PHE A 120 -7.88 4.88 -13.61
C PHE A 120 -8.09 4.81 -15.11
N LYS A 121 -7.66 5.86 -15.82
CA LYS A 121 -7.67 5.89 -17.28
C LYS A 121 -6.35 5.32 -17.81
N PHE A 122 -6.43 4.32 -18.66
CA PHE A 122 -5.28 3.80 -19.39
C PHE A 122 -5.41 4.23 -20.86
N ASP A 123 -4.53 5.15 -21.24
CA ASP A 123 -4.45 5.78 -22.56
C ASP A 123 -3.33 5.17 -23.41
N ASP A 124 -3.50 5.26 -24.73
CA ASP A 124 -2.46 5.03 -25.73
C ASP A 124 -1.79 3.65 -25.69
N LEU A 125 -2.60 2.58 -25.66
CA LEU A 125 -2.09 1.21 -25.90
C LEU A 125 -1.50 1.11 -27.32
N PRO A 126 -0.17 0.93 -27.49
CA PRO A 126 0.50 1.16 -28.77
C PRO A 126 0.04 0.22 -29.90
N ASP A 127 -0.40 -0.99 -29.58
CA ASP A 127 -0.86 -2.00 -30.55
C ASP A 127 -2.34 -2.41 -30.37
N GLY A 128 -3.08 -1.76 -29.45
CA GLY A 128 -4.50 -2.05 -29.17
C GLY A 128 -4.76 -3.46 -28.58
N LEU A 129 -5.78 -3.58 -27.72
CA LEU A 129 -6.21 -4.88 -27.21
C LEU A 129 -7.21 -5.53 -28.18
N SER A 130 -6.74 -6.42 -29.06
CA SER A 130 -7.59 -7.13 -30.05
C SER A 130 -7.86 -8.60 -29.67
N GLU A 131 -8.63 -9.32 -30.49
CA GLU A 131 -9.03 -10.71 -30.21
C GLU A 131 -7.83 -11.62 -29.89
N GLY A 132 -7.91 -12.31 -28.74
CA GLY A 132 -6.89 -13.24 -28.25
C GLY A 132 -5.66 -12.56 -27.65
N ILE A 133 -5.65 -11.23 -27.57
CA ILE A 133 -4.62 -10.44 -26.90
C ILE A 133 -5.06 -10.11 -25.48
N SER A 134 -4.12 -10.22 -24.55
CA SER A 134 -4.29 -9.96 -23.13
C SER A 134 -3.32 -8.90 -22.65
N GLN A 135 -3.69 -8.24 -21.56
CA GLN A 135 -2.82 -7.31 -20.85
C GLN A 135 -3.08 -7.40 -19.34
N LEU A 136 -2.04 -7.24 -18.54
CA LEU A 136 -2.15 -6.99 -17.12
C LEU A 136 -2.06 -5.51 -16.83
N PHE A 137 -2.86 -5.06 -15.89
CA PHE A 137 -2.72 -3.75 -15.28
C PHE A 137 -2.81 -3.90 -13.76
N ALA A 138 -2.10 -3.05 -13.04
CA ALA A 138 -2.10 -3.10 -11.60
C ALA A 138 -1.97 -1.72 -10.97
N PHE A 139 -2.33 -1.63 -9.70
CA PHE A 139 -2.11 -0.44 -8.88
C PHE A 139 -1.90 -0.84 -7.42
N ILE A 140 -1.25 0.04 -6.64
CA ILE A 140 -0.93 -0.21 -5.23
C ILE A 140 -1.90 0.54 -4.33
N ILE A 141 -2.44 -0.17 -3.34
CA ILE A 141 -3.21 0.42 -2.23
C ILE A 141 -2.51 0.06 -0.92
N ASN A 142 -2.21 1.08 -0.12
CA ASN A 142 -1.57 0.95 1.19
C ASN A 142 -2.60 0.67 2.30
N GLN A 143 -3.46 -0.33 2.07
CA GLN A 143 -4.42 -0.85 3.05
C GLN A 143 -4.57 -2.36 2.85
N PRO A 144 -4.88 -3.12 3.93
CA PRO A 144 -5.24 -4.54 3.81
C PRO A 144 -6.34 -4.75 2.77
N PRO A 145 -6.29 -5.84 1.98
CA PRO A 145 -7.18 -6.02 0.85
C PRO A 145 -8.62 -6.24 1.30
N SER A 146 -9.53 -5.42 0.80
CA SER A 146 -10.98 -5.52 0.99
C SER A 146 -11.66 -5.29 -0.36
N PHE A 147 -12.82 -5.90 -0.58
CA PHE A 147 -13.50 -5.91 -1.88
C PHE A 147 -14.89 -5.30 -1.80
N GLU A 148 -15.26 -4.57 -2.84
CA GLU A 148 -16.65 -4.20 -3.12
C GLU A 148 -16.95 -4.28 -4.62
N THR A 149 -18.21 -4.07 -4.98
CA THR A 149 -18.64 -4.02 -6.38
C THR A 149 -18.51 -2.58 -6.87
N GLY A 150 -17.70 -2.37 -7.90
CA GLY A 150 -17.52 -1.08 -8.57
C GLY A 150 -17.77 -1.18 -10.07
N CYS A 151 -17.82 -0.04 -10.75
CA CYS A 151 -18.01 -0.01 -12.20
C CYS A 151 -16.68 0.04 -12.96
N ALA A 152 -16.63 -0.61 -14.12
CA ALA A 152 -15.59 -0.40 -15.11
C ALA A 152 -16.23 0.02 -16.43
N ALA A 153 -15.61 0.99 -17.11
CA ALA A 153 -16.03 1.48 -18.41
C ALA A 153 -14.93 1.26 -19.45
N LEU A 154 -15.23 0.54 -20.52
CA LEU A 154 -14.34 0.34 -21.66
C LEU A 154 -14.83 1.15 -22.86
N THR A 155 -13.94 1.84 -23.56
CA THR A 155 -14.32 2.58 -24.78
C THR A 155 -13.46 2.16 -25.96
N SER A 156 -14.14 1.74 -27.02
CA SER A 156 -13.50 1.42 -28.28
C SER A 156 -14.28 2.08 -29.42
N ALA A 157 -13.55 2.70 -30.36
CA ALA A 157 -14.11 3.34 -31.54
C ALA A 157 -15.26 4.35 -31.28
N GLY A 158 -15.29 4.98 -30.10
CA GLY A 158 -16.31 5.95 -29.69
C GLY A 158 -17.58 5.34 -29.09
N GLU A 159 -17.64 4.02 -28.90
CA GLU A 159 -18.68 3.33 -28.13
C GLU A 159 -18.17 3.02 -26.71
N THR A 160 -19.01 3.19 -25.70
CA THR A 160 -18.68 2.90 -24.29
C THR A 160 -19.51 1.73 -23.79
N PHE A 161 -18.84 0.78 -23.16
CA PHE A 161 -19.43 -0.40 -22.53
C PHE A 161 -19.10 -0.36 -21.05
N CYS A 162 -20.06 -0.70 -20.19
CA CYS A 162 -19.84 -0.73 -18.75
C CYS A 162 -20.18 -2.10 -18.15
N GLY A 163 -19.48 -2.45 -17.07
CA GLY A 163 -19.68 -3.68 -16.32
C GLY A 163 -19.36 -3.49 -14.84
N GLU A 164 -20.07 -4.21 -13.98
CA GLU A 164 -19.75 -4.29 -12.55
C GLU A 164 -18.61 -5.30 -12.35
N ILE A 165 -17.56 -4.92 -11.62
CA ILE A 165 -16.44 -5.79 -11.27
C ILE A 165 -16.11 -5.71 -9.78
N CYS A 166 -15.27 -6.64 -9.30
CA CYS A 166 -14.69 -6.51 -7.98
C CYS A 166 -13.58 -5.45 -7.98
N VAL A 167 -13.76 -4.43 -7.15
CA VAL A 167 -12.81 -3.34 -6.93
C VAL A 167 -12.33 -3.35 -5.48
N PRO A 168 -11.19 -2.72 -5.18
CA PRO A 168 -10.78 -2.52 -3.80
C PRO A 168 -11.78 -1.63 -3.07
N SER A 169 -12.07 -1.98 -1.82
CA SER A 169 -12.87 -1.17 -0.91
C SER A 169 -11.98 -0.59 0.17
N CYS A 170 -11.85 0.74 0.22
CA CYS A 170 -11.02 1.36 1.24
C CYS A 170 -11.80 1.62 2.51
N ILE A 171 -11.13 1.35 3.61
CA ILE A 171 -11.70 1.49 4.93
C ILE A 171 -11.41 2.89 5.41
N VAL A 172 -12.45 3.71 5.43
CA VAL A 172 -12.38 5.07 5.94
C VAL A 172 -12.65 5.04 7.43
N CYS A 173 -11.62 5.38 8.20
CA CYS A 173 -11.78 5.52 9.64
C CYS A 173 -12.30 6.92 9.98
N PRO A 174 -13.39 7.05 10.77
CA PRO A 174 -13.97 8.34 11.14
C PRO A 174 -12.99 9.34 11.77
N ASP A 175 -12.01 8.83 12.54
CA ASP A 175 -10.93 9.59 13.16
C ASP A 175 -9.57 9.09 12.64
N ALA A 176 -9.41 9.05 11.31
CA ALA A 176 -8.20 8.53 10.66
C ALA A 176 -6.94 9.26 11.13
N CYS A 177 -5.87 8.49 11.34
CA CYS A 177 -4.55 9.07 11.60
C CYS A 177 -4.05 9.83 10.36
N GLU A 178 -3.61 11.07 10.56
CA GLU A 178 -2.90 11.81 9.52
C GLU A 178 -1.44 11.35 9.50
N CYS A 179 -1.03 10.75 8.39
CA CYS A 179 0.39 10.61 8.07
C CYS A 179 0.83 11.96 7.48
N PRO A 180 1.79 12.68 8.08
CA PRO A 180 2.45 13.74 7.33
C PRO A 180 3.03 13.11 6.05
N GLU A 181 2.81 13.74 4.89
CA GLU A 181 3.52 13.35 3.68
C GLU A 181 5.01 13.36 4.02
N GLU A 182 5.66 12.19 3.92
CA GLU A 182 7.10 12.10 4.12
C GLU A 182 7.74 12.76 2.90
N ASP A 183 8.04 14.05 3.01
CA ASP A 183 9.12 14.62 2.22
C ASP A 183 10.35 13.78 2.57
N ILE A 184 10.81 12.93 1.64
CA ILE A 184 12.09 12.26 1.78
C ILE A 184 13.12 13.38 1.86
N ASP A 185 13.56 13.71 3.07
CA ASP A 185 14.50 14.78 3.31
C ASP A 185 15.81 14.42 2.59
N THR A 186 16.17 15.25 1.61
CA THR A 186 17.46 15.17 0.93
C THR A 186 18.43 16.12 1.61
N PHE A 187 19.62 15.62 1.91
CA PHE A 187 20.66 16.35 2.63
C PHE A 187 21.89 16.56 1.75
N ASP A 188 22.67 17.62 2.03
CA ASP A 188 23.87 17.98 1.28
C ASP A 188 25.08 18.14 2.20
N CYS A 189 26.14 17.36 1.97
CA CYS A 189 27.42 17.46 2.68
C CYS A 189 28.53 18.05 1.79
N PRO A 190 29.04 19.27 2.05
CA PRO A 190 30.12 19.88 1.27
C PRO A 190 31.53 19.52 1.77
N ALA A 191 32.36 18.93 0.90
CA ALA A 191 33.79 18.69 1.14
C ALA A 191 34.66 19.72 0.40
N THR A 192 35.72 20.23 1.02
CA THR A 192 36.65 21.19 0.39
C THR A 192 38.11 20.84 0.64
N VAL A 193 38.94 20.90 -0.41
CA VAL A 193 40.38 20.63 -0.32
C VAL A 193 41.23 21.89 -0.55
N PRO A 194 42.37 22.04 0.13
CA PRO A 194 43.32 23.10 -0.17
C PRO A 194 44.04 22.81 -1.50
N THR A 195 43.80 23.67 -2.49
CA THR A 195 44.26 23.55 -3.89
C THR A 195 45.76 23.59 -4.10
N THR A 196 46.52 23.89 -3.05
CA THR A 196 47.99 23.96 -3.13
C THR A 196 48.66 22.59 -3.15
N CYS A 197 47.94 21.53 -2.77
CA CYS A 197 48.51 20.18 -2.63
C CYS A 197 47.57 19.04 -3.04
N PHE A 198 46.26 19.29 -3.11
CA PHE A 198 45.27 18.26 -3.41
C PHE A 198 44.21 18.75 -4.38
N THR A 199 43.68 17.82 -5.16
CA THR A 199 42.57 18.05 -6.11
C THR A 199 41.60 16.88 -6.01
N ILE A 200 40.30 17.18 -5.99
CA ILE A 200 39.24 16.19 -6.12
C ILE A 200 39.10 15.85 -7.61
N PRO A 201 39.05 14.56 -7.99
CA PRO A 201 38.81 14.15 -9.38
C PRO A 201 37.55 14.81 -9.95
N ALA A 202 37.58 15.17 -11.24
CA ALA A 202 36.46 15.86 -11.89
C ALA A 202 35.17 15.01 -11.91
N GLU A 203 35.33 13.69 -11.87
CA GLU A 203 34.24 12.72 -11.75
C GLU A 203 34.55 11.84 -10.54
N VAL A 204 33.61 11.80 -9.60
CA VAL A 204 33.63 10.91 -8.43
C VAL A 204 32.35 10.12 -8.49
N ALA A 205 32.45 8.80 -8.62
CA ALA A 205 31.28 7.95 -8.60
C ALA A 205 30.73 7.86 -7.16
N THR A 206 29.44 7.63 -7.01
CA THR A 206 28.79 7.51 -5.70
C THR A 206 29.41 6.38 -4.87
N GLU A 207 29.78 5.27 -5.52
CA GLU A 207 30.43 4.11 -4.89
C GLU A 207 31.87 4.37 -4.42
N ASP A 208 32.52 5.44 -4.89
CA ASP A 208 33.88 5.80 -4.46
C ASP A 208 33.90 6.59 -3.15
N VAL A 209 32.73 7.07 -2.69
CA VAL A 209 32.58 7.79 -1.43
C VAL A 209 32.43 6.80 -0.29
N LEU A 210 33.40 6.78 0.62
CA LEU A 210 33.32 5.94 1.82
C LEU A 210 32.60 6.72 2.92
N PHE A 211 31.61 6.14 3.55
CA PHE A 211 30.92 6.77 4.66
C PHE A 211 30.83 5.88 5.89
N GLY A 212 30.56 6.52 7.02
CA GLY A 212 30.19 5.87 8.26
C GLY A 212 29.40 6.85 9.11
N PHE A 213 28.58 6.34 10.01
CA PHE A 213 27.75 7.18 10.86
C PHE A 213 27.58 6.56 12.26
N CYS A 214 27.12 7.38 13.19
CA CYS A 214 26.70 6.93 14.51
C CYS A 214 25.41 7.62 14.93
N ILE A 215 24.60 6.87 15.69
CA ILE A 215 23.42 7.40 16.37
C ILE A 215 23.92 8.19 17.60
N VAL A 216 23.62 9.48 17.62
CA VAL A 216 24.00 10.40 18.70
C VAL A 216 22.93 10.42 19.78
N ASP A 217 21.67 10.44 19.34
CA ASP A 217 20.50 10.52 20.21
C ASP A 217 19.31 9.87 19.51
N GLU A 218 18.45 9.21 20.28
CA GLU A 218 17.17 8.67 19.86
C GLU A 218 16.12 9.13 20.87
N ASP A 219 15.09 9.82 20.38
CA ASP A 219 13.94 10.23 21.19
C ASP A 219 12.67 9.62 20.61
N VAL A 220 11.83 9.08 21.49
CA VAL A 220 10.56 8.45 21.14
C VAL A 220 9.46 9.12 21.94
N VAL A 221 8.57 9.80 21.22
CA VAL A 221 7.51 10.61 21.83
C VAL A 221 6.15 10.11 21.36
N ALA A 222 5.33 9.63 22.29
CA ALA A 222 3.91 9.41 22.02
C ALA A 222 3.14 10.75 22.09
N PRO A 223 2.19 10.98 21.16
CA PRO A 223 1.18 12.01 21.26
C PRO A 223 0.20 11.69 22.38
N THR A 224 -0.57 12.71 22.74
CA THR A 224 -1.49 12.66 23.87
C THR A 224 -2.85 12.04 23.54
N GLU A 225 -3.13 11.75 22.27
CA GLU A 225 -4.43 11.30 21.78
C GLU A 225 -4.27 10.11 20.82
N THR A 226 -5.27 9.23 20.82
CA THR A 226 -5.39 8.10 19.88
C THR A 226 -6.10 8.54 18.61
N CYS A 227 -5.74 7.94 17.48
CA CYS A 227 -6.48 8.03 16.22
C CYS A 227 -6.85 6.62 15.75
N GLN A 228 -7.46 6.49 14.57
CA GLN A 228 -7.86 5.21 14.00
C GLN A 228 -7.07 4.88 12.74
N ALA A 229 -6.72 3.62 12.59
CA ALA A 229 -6.12 3.08 11.37
C ALA A 229 -6.77 1.73 11.00
N PRO A 230 -6.84 1.39 9.69
CA PRO A 230 -7.33 0.08 9.27
C PRO A 230 -6.33 -1.01 9.70
N ALA A 231 -6.83 -2.04 10.38
CA ALA A 231 -6.04 -3.19 10.79
C ALA A 231 -6.78 -4.50 10.50
N GLU A 232 -6.03 -5.54 10.17
CA GLU A 232 -6.55 -6.90 10.03
C GLU A 232 -6.65 -7.56 11.41
N VAL A 233 -7.83 -8.05 11.76
CA VAL A 233 -8.12 -8.73 13.03
C VAL A 233 -8.70 -10.12 12.77
N PHE A 234 -8.22 -11.12 13.52
CA PHE A 234 -8.68 -12.49 13.38
C PHE A 234 -9.77 -12.81 14.40
N VAL A 235 -11.02 -13.00 13.94
CA VAL A 235 -12.17 -13.30 14.80
C VAL A 235 -12.83 -14.59 14.34
N CYS A 236 -13.00 -15.54 15.26
CA CYS A 236 -13.73 -16.79 15.03
C CYS A 236 -13.25 -17.63 13.82
N GLY A 237 -11.97 -17.55 13.45
CA GLY A 237 -11.45 -18.29 12.30
C GLY A 237 -11.53 -17.53 10.97
N GLN A 238 -11.96 -16.27 11.00
CA GLN A 238 -12.07 -15.38 9.83
C GLN A 238 -11.19 -14.16 10.05
N SER A 239 -10.55 -13.71 8.97
CA SER A 239 -9.90 -12.40 8.92
C SER A 239 -10.96 -11.33 8.63
N LEU A 240 -10.97 -10.27 9.44
CA LEU A 240 -11.81 -9.09 9.29
C LEU A 240 -10.90 -7.86 9.27
N ILE A 241 -11.25 -6.84 8.50
CA ILE A 241 -10.51 -5.57 8.52
C ILE A 241 -11.38 -4.54 9.24
N CYS A 242 -10.82 -3.84 10.22
CA CYS A 242 -11.54 -2.93 11.11
C CYS A 242 -10.71 -1.68 11.40
N CYS A 243 -11.38 -0.54 11.59
CA CYS A 243 -10.74 0.64 12.18
C CYS A 243 -10.43 0.37 13.65
N CYS A 244 -9.14 0.29 13.97
CA CYS A 244 -8.65 0.08 15.32
C CYS A 244 -8.10 1.39 15.87
N GLU A 245 -8.30 1.62 17.16
CA GLU A 245 -7.59 2.70 17.85
C GLU A 245 -6.11 2.37 17.85
N VAL A 246 -5.32 3.31 17.35
CA VAL A 246 -3.86 3.25 17.37
C VAL A 246 -3.31 4.43 18.15
N PHE A 247 -2.17 4.21 18.78
CA PHE A 247 -1.34 5.28 19.28
C PHE A 247 -0.35 5.67 18.18
N PRO A 248 -0.46 6.88 17.62
CA PRO A 248 0.68 7.41 16.90
C PRO A 248 1.87 7.53 17.86
N TRP A 249 3.08 7.59 17.34
CA TRP A 249 4.27 7.99 18.08
C TRP A 249 5.32 8.44 17.07
N THR A 250 6.18 9.34 17.51
CA THR A 250 7.22 9.91 16.67
C THR A 250 8.56 9.42 17.18
N ARG A 251 9.38 8.90 16.26
CA ARG A 251 10.79 8.62 16.49
C ARG A 251 11.62 9.73 15.87
N THR A 252 12.49 10.34 16.66
CA THR A 252 13.47 11.30 16.17
C THR A 252 14.86 10.76 16.42
N VAL A 253 15.64 10.61 15.36
CA VAL A 253 17.00 10.08 15.41
C VAL A 253 17.97 11.16 14.99
N THR A 254 18.96 11.46 15.83
CA THR A 254 20.07 12.35 15.48
C THR A 254 21.26 11.53 15.05
N LEU A 255 21.78 11.78 13.84
CA LEU A 255 22.91 11.06 13.27
C LEU A 255 24.08 12.01 13.06
N ASP A 256 25.27 11.57 13.49
CA ASP A 256 26.54 12.15 13.05
C ASP A 256 27.09 11.28 11.92
N ILE A 257 27.16 11.85 10.71
CA ILE A 257 27.58 11.16 9.50
C ILE A 257 28.91 11.73 9.03
N GLN A 258 29.84 10.85 8.67
CA GLN A 258 31.11 11.19 8.07
C GLN A 258 31.19 10.59 6.67
N PHE A 259 31.33 11.45 5.66
CA PHE A 259 31.66 11.06 4.30
C PHE A 259 33.13 11.33 3.98
N ASN A 260 33.73 10.46 3.19
CA ASN A 260 35.12 10.53 2.75
C ASN A 260 35.16 10.51 1.22
N VAL A 261 35.45 11.66 0.62
CA VAL A 261 35.55 11.85 -0.84
C VAL A 261 36.99 11.63 -1.29
N PRO A 262 37.25 10.84 -2.34
CA PRO A 262 38.61 10.63 -2.83
C PRO A 262 39.25 11.93 -3.32
N LYS A 263 40.53 12.11 -3.01
CA LYS A 263 41.37 13.21 -3.50
C LYS A 263 42.73 12.71 -3.96
N THR A 264 43.35 13.47 -4.86
CA THR A 264 44.66 13.17 -5.42
C THR A 264 45.70 14.17 -4.93
N ALA A 265 46.96 13.75 -4.85
CA ALA A 265 48.11 14.61 -4.56
C ALA A 265 49.19 14.38 -5.61
N ASP A 266 49.76 15.45 -6.18
CA ASP A 266 50.75 15.39 -7.26
C ASP A 266 52.01 14.55 -6.97
N CYS A 267 52.25 14.20 -5.70
CA CYS A 267 53.47 13.55 -5.24
C CYS A 267 53.26 12.24 -4.46
N GLN A 268 52.02 11.73 -4.34
CA GLN A 268 51.74 10.50 -3.59
C GLN A 268 50.84 9.54 -4.39
N THR A 269 51.11 8.23 -4.27
CA THR A 269 50.38 7.16 -4.94
C THR A 269 49.38 6.45 -4.02
N THR A 270 49.12 7.00 -2.84
CA THR A 270 48.19 6.43 -1.86
C THR A 270 46.82 7.07 -2.06
N GLU A 271 45.76 6.29 -1.97
CA GLU A 271 44.39 6.83 -1.91
C GLU A 271 44.29 7.74 -0.69
N LEU A 272 43.88 8.99 -0.93
CA LEU A 272 43.66 9.99 0.09
C LEU A 272 42.20 10.41 0.03
N TYR A 273 41.64 10.78 1.18
CA TYR A 273 40.26 11.22 1.27
C TYR A 273 40.15 12.60 1.92
N GLU A 274 39.16 13.37 1.51
CA GLU A 274 38.69 14.57 2.20
C GLU A 274 37.41 14.23 2.96
N CYS A 275 37.32 14.73 4.18
CA CYS A 275 36.24 14.41 5.10
C CYS A 275 35.17 15.50 5.04
N CYS A 276 33.91 15.10 4.95
CA CYS A 276 32.75 15.95 5.24
C CYS A 276 31.99 15.34 6.42
N ASN A 277 31.67 16.16 7.42
CA ASN A 277 30.89 15.73 8.57
C ASN A 277 29.57 16.49 8.57
N ASP A 278 28.49 15.78 8.86
CA ASP A 278 27.15 16.35 8.99
C ASP A 278 26.46 15.81 10.23
N THR A 279 25.61 16.64 10.83
CA THR A 279 24.74 16.25 11.95
C THR A 279 23.32 16.52 11.53
N ILE A 280 22.56 15.45 11.29
CA ILE A 280 21.19 15.54 10.81
C ILE A 280 20.21 15.00 11.86
N VAL A 281 18.95 15.39 11.70
CA VAL A 281 17.84 14.92 12.52
C VAL A 281 16.79 14.37 11.56
N VAL A 282 16.49 13.08 11.69
CA VAL A 282 15.46 12.40 10.90
C VAL A 282 14.29 12.09 11.83
N THR A 283 13.07 12.33 11.36
CA THR A 283 11.86 12.12 12.15
C THR A 283 10.90 11.22 11.39
N GLN A 284 10.49 10.11 12.01
CA GLN A 284 9.54 9.13 11.47
C GLN A 284 8.29 9.10 12.35
N THR A 285 7.12 9.06 11.73
CA THR A 285 5.84 8.87 12.43
C THR A 285 5.40 7.43 12.28
N CYS A 286 5.08 6.81 13.41
CA CYS A 286 4.76 5.40 13.53
C CYS A 286 3.42 5.23 14.25
N PHE A 287 2.82 4.04 14.12
CA PHE A 287 1.56 3.70 14.77
C PHE A 287 1.65 2.33 15.44
N THR A 288 1.20 2.24 16.69
CA THR A 288 1.01 0.97 17.39
C THR A 288 -0.46 0.76 17.75
N CYS A 289 -0.91 -0.49 17.76
CA CYS A 289 -2.28 -0.78 18.17
C CYS A 289 -2.46 -0.50 19.68
N ASN A 290 -3.58 0.13 20.06
CA ASN A 290 -3.93 0.44 21.46
C ASN A 290 -4.19 -0.83 22.34
N ILE A 291 -3.85 -2.02 21.85
CA ILE A 291 -3.99 -3.28 22.60
C ILE A 291 -2.67 -3.80 23.17
N ASP A 292 -1.54 -3.25 22.76
CA ASP A 292 -0.23 -3.66 23.29
C ASP A 292 0.07 -2.93 24.60
N ASP A 293 0.42 -3.70 25.64
CA ASP A 293 0.75 -3.17 26.98
C ASP A 293 2.00 -2.26 26.95
N ASN A 294 2.77 -2.28 25.85
CA ASN A 294 3.87 -1.38 25.56
C ASN A 294 3.77 -0.86 24.11
N PRO A 295 3.26 0.36 23.88
CA PRO A 295 3.03 0.90 22.54
C PRO A 295 4.31 1.34 21.81
N PHE A 296 5.49 1.03 22.35
CA PHE A 296 6.78 1.45 21.81
C PHE A 296 7.61 0.23 21.41
N PRO A 297 8.42 0.32 20.33
CA PRO A 297 9.36 -0.74 19.97
C PRO A 297 10.30 -1.03 21.14
N GLU A 298 10.49 -2.31 21.45
CA GLU A 298 11.24 -2.72 22.65
C GLU A 298 12.77 -2.61 22.50
N GLY A 299 13.27 -2.14 21.35
CA GLY A 299 14.71 -2.03 21.04
C GLY A 299 15.13 -0.63 20.60
N GLU A 300 16.30 -0.20 21.08
CA GLU A 300 17.03 0.94 20.53
C GLU A 300 17.48 0.60 19.10
N LEU A 301 17.47 1.60 18.21
CA LEU A 301 18.01 1.42 16.86
C LEU A 301 19.51 1.16 16.92
N THR A 302 19.99 0.29 16.05
CA THR A 302 21.40 0.08 15.81
C THR A 302 21.80 0.69 14.46
N CYS A 303 23.09 0.95 14.26
CA CYS A 303 23.58 1.41 12.96
C CYS A 303 23.35 0.41 11.83
N GLU A 304 23.01 -0.85 12.12
CA GLU A 304 22.67 -1.84 11.10
C GLU A 304 21.23 -1.67 10.58
N ASP A 305 20.40 -0.93 11.31
CA ASP A 305 18.98 -0.73 11.00
C ASP A 305 18.72 0.51 10.13
N ILE A 306 19.72 1.39 9.95
CA ILE A 306 19.59 2.66 9.22
C ILE A 306 20.33 2.56 7.89
N ASP A 307 19.65 2.92 6.79
CA ASP A 307 20.26 2.99 5.47
C ASP A 307 20.56 4.45 5.07
N ILE A 308 21.73 4.66 4.45
CA ILE A 308 22.14 5.96 3.93
C ILE A 308 22.51 5.78 2.47
N THR A 309 21.69 6.36 1.59
CA THR A 309 21.89 6.27 0.15
C THR A 309 22.48 7.58 -0.38
N ILE A 310 23.60 7.49 -1.09
CA ILE A 310 24.21 8.62 -1.79
C ILE A 310 23.55 8.75 -3.17
N ASN A 311 22.81 9.83 -3.38
CA ASN A 311 22.08 10.07 -4.63
C ASN A 311 22.99 10.63 -5.72
N SER A 312 23.90 11.55 -5.36
CA SER A 312 24.84 12.14 -6.31
C SER A 312 26.05 12.79 -5.64
N VAL A 313 27.13 12.95 -6.41
CA VAL A 313 28.33 13.71 -6.02
C VAL A 313 28.63 14.74 -7.09
N THR A 314 28.56 16.03 -6.74
CA THR A 314 28.85 17.13 -7.67
C THR A 314 30.18 17.77 -7.33
N VAL A 315 31.18 17.62 -8.20
CA VAL A 315 32.50 18.27 -8.06
C VAL A 315 32.53 19.58 -8.84
N ASN A 316 33.11 20.62 -8.26
CA ASN A 316 33.26 21.89 -8.98
C ASN A 316 34.32 21.81 -10.09
N ASP A 317 34.20 22.69 -11.10
CA ASP A 317 35.13 22.73 -12.25
C ASP A 317 36.61 22.86 -11.87
N ALA A 318 36.89 23.42 -10.70
CA ALA A 318 38.24 23.63 -10.20
C ALA A 318 38.81 22.43 -9.42
N GLY A 319 38.01 21.38 -9.15
CA GLY A 319 38.40 20.19 -8.38
C GLY A 319 38.74 20.51 -6.92
N THR A 320 38.14 21.55 -6.35
CA THR A 320 38.45 22.09 -5.02
C THR A 320 37.35 21.82 -4.01
N SER A 321 36.15 21.50 -4.48
CA SER A 321 35.01 21.15 -3.64
C SER A 321 34.12 20.10 -4.29
N ALA A 322 33.53 19.25 -3.46
CA ALA A 322 32.47 18.33 -3.84
C ALA A 322 31.26 18.52 -2.91
N VAL A 323 30.06 18.34 -3.45
CA VAL A 323 28.81 18.27 -2.68
C VAL A 323 28.25 16.87 -2.83
N ILE A 324 28.01 16.20 -1.70
CA ILE A 324 27.40 14.88 -1.64
C ILE A 324 25.93 15.07 -1.30
N ASN A 325 25.04 14.66 -2.20
CA ASN A 325 23.60 14.63 -1.93
C ASN A 325 23.21 13.22 -1.49
N TYR A 326 22.48 13.09 -0.39
CA TYR A 326 22.13 11.80 0.20
C TYR A 326 20.75 11.82 0.88
N THR A 327 20.20 10.63 1.08
CA THR A 327 18.98 10.37 1.87
C THR A 327 19.28 9.43 3.01
N VAL A 328 18.41 9.45 4.03
CA VAL A 328 18.49 8.54 5.17
C VAL A 328 17.13 7.87 5.35
N GLU A 329 17.14 6.55 5.38
CA GLU A 329 15.95 5.72 5.56
C GLU A 329 16.01 5.06 6.94
N LEU A 330 14.95 5.29 7.73
CA LEU A 330 14.75 4.61 9.01
C LEU A 330 13.96 3.32 8.77
N PRO A 331 14.17 2.27 9.59
CA PRO A 331 13.46 1.01 9.40
C PRO A 331 11.96 1.19 9.65
N ASP A 332 11.15 0.32 9.04
CA ASP A 332 9.72 0.27 9.31
C ASP A 332 9.44 0.13 10.81
N CYS A 333 8.36 0.77 11.25
CA CYS A 333 7.89 0.70 12.63
C CYS A 333 7.24 -0.67 12.90
N VAL A 334 8.05 -1.72 13.00
CA VAL A 334 7.57 -3.08 13.29
C VAL A 334 7.61 -3.28 14.80
N VAL A 335 6.44 -3.50 15.40
CA VAL A 335 6.38 -4.08 16.75
C VAL A 335 6.84 -5.53 16.61
N PRO A 336 7.85 -5.99 17.38
CA PRO A 336 8.23 -7.40 17.35
C PRO A 336 6.98 -8.24 17.60
N GLU A 337 6.61 -9.11 16.67
CA GLU A 337 5.53 -10.06 16.93
C GLU A 337 5.92 -10.87 18.16
N GLU A 338 5.12 -10.80 19.23
CA GLU A 338 5.20 -11.83 20.25
C GLU A 338 4.96 -13.17 19.52
N GLU A 339 5.94 -14.09 19.57
CA GLU A 339 5.74 -15.46 19.08
C GLU A 339 4.38 -15.93 19.60
N PRO A 340 3.41 -16.31 18.73
CA PRO A 340 2.10 -16.69 19.19
C PRO A 340 2.29 -17.82 20.19
N ALA A 341 1.91 -17.56 21.45
CA ALA A 341 2.03 -18.54 22.52
C ALA A 341 1.47 -19.85 21.98
N VAL A 342 2.31 -20.89 21.87
CA VAL A 342 1.93 -22.19 21.32
C VAL A 342 0.61 -22.59 21.95
N LEU A 343 -0.48 -22.45 21.17
CA LEU A 343 -1.82 -22.69 21.65
C LEU A 343 -1.86 -24.16 22.07
N GLY A 344 -1.87 -24.39 23.38
CA GLY A 344 -2.28 -25.67 23.92
C GLY A 344 -3.61 -26.05 23.28
N ALA A 345 -3.71 -27.31 22.84
CA ALA A 345 -4.83 -27.86 22.09
C ALA A 345 -6.21 -27.27 22.45
N PRO A 346 -7.11 -27.09 21.46
CA PRO A 346 -8.36 -26.35 21.62
C PRO A 346 -9.19 -26.88 22.80
N SER A 347 -9.38 -26.02 23.81
CA SER A 347 -10.39 -26.22 24.85
C SER A 347 -11.77 -26.04 24.20
N THR A 348 -12.51 -27.14 24.11
CA THR A 348 -13.84 -27.30 23.48
C THR A 348 -15.00 -26.63 24.24
N ASN A 349 -14.78 -25.49 24.89
CA ASN A 349 -15.81 -24.80 25.68
C ASN A 349 -16.34 -23.54 24.99
N CYS A 350 -16.89 -23.69 23.78
CA CYS A 350 -17.95 -22.79 23.33
C CYS A 350 -19.28 -23.33 23.87
N PRO A 351 -20.02 -22.63 24.76
CA PRO A 351 -21.37 -23.04 25.11
C PRO A 351 -22.26 -22.98 23.85
N PRO A 352 -23.11 -23.99 23.59
CA PRO A 352 -23.93 -23.99 22.39
C PRO A 352 -24.94 -22.83 22.39
N PRO A 353 -25.30 -22.30 21.21
CA PRO A 353 -26.28 -21.22 21.08
C PRO A 353 -27.64 -21.66 21.63
N ALA A 354 -28.31 -20.75 22.34
CA ALA A 354 -29.63 -20.99 22.90
C ALA A 354 -30.66 -21.26 21.78
N PRO A 355 -31.57 -22.24 21.95
CA PRO A 355 -32.55 -22.55 20.91
C PRO A 355 -33.56 -21.40 20.74
N THR A 356 -33.69 -20.95 19.51
CA THR A 356 -34.71 -20.00 19.04
C THR A 356 -36.09 -20.64 19.12
N THR A 357 -36.94 -20.15 20.04
CA THR A 357 -38.37 -20.48 20.04
C THR A 357 -39.10 -19.77 18.88
N PRO A 358 -39.93 -20.47 18.08
CA PRO A 358 -40.67 -19.85 17.00
C PRO A 358 -41.91 -19.12 17.53
N THR A 359 -42.03 -17.84 17.20
CA THR A 359 -43.24 -17.03 17.39
C THR A 359 -44.34 -17.52 16.45
N ARG A 360 -45.31 -18.27 17.00
CA ARG A 360 -46.53 -18.66 16.28
C ARG A 360 -47.71 -17.78 16.71
N ASN A 361 -48.18 -16.94 15.79
CA ASN A 361 -49.47 -16.26 15.86
C ASN A 361 -50.62 -17.28 15.95
N THR A 362 -51.47 -17.17 16.98
CA THR A 362 -52.88 -17.58 16.87
C THR A 362 -53.76 -16.76 17.81
N GLN A 363 -54.77 -16.13 17.22
CA GLN A 363 -55.87 -15.43 17.87
C GLN A 363 -56.77 -16.38 18.68
N THR A 364 -57.40 -15.80 19.72
CA THR A 364 -58.73 -16.09 20.31
C THR A 364 -59.02 -17.48 20.89
N ARG A 365 -59.36 -17.55 22.18
CA ARG A 365 -60.72 -17.41 22.77
C ARG A 365 -60.85 -18.18 24.10
N ASN A 366 -61.60 -17.59 25.03
CA ASN A 366 -62.33 -18.18 26.18
C ASN A 366 -61.57 -18.51 27.49
N THR A 367 -61.71 -17.56 28.43
CA THR A 367 -62.12 -17.67 29.86
C THR A 367 -62.56 -19.04 30.43
N PRO A 368 -62.70 -19.19 31.77
CA PRO A 368 -62.02 -18.55 32.90
C PRO A 368 -61.69 -19.54 34.05
N ALA A 369 -61.24 -18.96 35.17
CA ALA A 369 -61.67 -19.27 36.53
C ALA A 369 -60.81 -20.20 37.44
N VAL A 370 -60.41 -19.58 38.57
CA VAL A 370 -60.80 -19.96 39.94
C VAL A 370 -59.76 -20.65 40.83
N ASN A 371 -59.41 -19.91 41.90
CA ASN A 371 -59.10 -20.31 43.29
C ASN A 371 -57.83 -21.16 43.52
N ARG A 372 -57.11 -21.11 44.64
CA ARG A 372 -57.25 -20.47 45.96
C ARG A 372 -55.89 -20.66 46.65
N SER A 373 -55.33 -19.62 47.27
CA SER A 373 -55.16 -19.47 48.72
C SER A 373 -54.04 -20.25 49.42
N LEU A 374 -53.33 -19.49 50.27
CA LEU A 374 -52.66 -19.87 51.52
C LEU A 374 -51.36 -20.67 51.33
N ARG A 375 -50.24 -20.33 51.96
CA ARG A 375 -50.11 -20.14 53.41
C ARG A 375 -48.79 -19.46 53.76
N ARG A 376 -48.86 -18.64 54.80
CA ARG A 376 -47.82 -17.80 55.39
C ARG A 376 -47.11 -18.53 56.55
N LYS A 377 -45.93 -18.01 56.90
CA LYS A 377 -45.17 -18.10 58.18
C LYS A 377 -44.25 -19.32 58.34
N ARG A 378 -43.05 -19.18 58.92
CA ARG A 378 -42.55 -18.13 59.83
C ARG A 378 -41.32 -17.42 59.30
#